data_AF-A0A3M2IYD9-F1
#
_entry.id   AF-A0A3M2IYD9-F1
#
_cell.length_a   1.000
_cell.length_b   1.000
_cell.length_c   1.000
_cell.angle_alpha   90.00
_cell.angle_beta   90.00
_cell.angle_gamma   90.00
#
_symmetry.space_group_name_H-M   'P 1'
#
loop_
_entity.id
_entity.type
_entity.pdbx_description
1 polymer ?
#
loop_
_entity_poly.entity_id
_entity_poly.type
_entity_poly.pdbx_seq_one_letter_code
_entity_poly.pdbx_strand_id
1 'polypeptide(L)'
;MTRTPVHHVEDALEHLGVVRSHLDHVPTQAGLALDAVCMRLSAAIESIGRLPGPMRDAVCSGKWDRARGLRNRLVHGYESVEPAEVLRALERELDPLERGLHDAATPS
;
A
#
# COMPACT_ATOMS: atom_id res chain seq x y z
N MET A 1 1.66 -23.12 11.62
CA MET A 1 1.79 -21.90 12.44
C MET A 1 0.73 -20.91 11.95
N THR A 2 -0.15 -20.44 12.85
CA THR A 2 -1.19 -19.47 12.49
C THR A 2 -0.55 -18.08 12.40
N ARG A 3 -0.73 -17.37 11.28
CA ARG A 3 -0.28 -15.97 11.16
C ARG A 3 -0.97 -15.12 12.23
N THR A 4 -0.25 -14.17 12.80
CA THR A 4 -0.73 -13.25 13.84
C THR A 4 -1.03 -11.91 13.18
N PRO A 5 -1.78 -11.00 13.83
CA PRO A 5 -1.96 -9.64 13.33
C PRO A 5 -0.64 -8.91 13.05
N VAL A 6 0.40 -9.15 13.87
CA VAL A 6 1.74 -8.58 13.66
C VAL A 6 2.36 -9.08 12.35
N HIS A 7 2.27 -10.37 12.05
CA HIS A 7 2.76 -10.90 10.76
C HIS A 7 2.05 -10.24 9.57
N HIS A 8 0.77 -9.86 9.70
CA HIS A 8 0.06 -9.14 8.64
C HIS A 8 0.48 -7.67 8.51
N VAL A 9 0.87 -7.03 9.61
CA VAL A 9 1.47 -5.67 9.58
C VAL A 9 2.84 -5.73 8.88
N GLU A 10 3.67 -6.70 9.24
CA GLU A 10 4.99 -6.93 8.63
C GLU A 10 4.87 -7.25 7.12
N ASP A 11 3.99 -8.20 6.75
CA ASP A 11 3.71 -8.52 5.34
C ASP A 11 3.30 -7.26 4.54
N ALA A 12 2.48 -6.39 5.15
CA ALA A 12 2.06 -5.14 4.50
C ALA A 12 3.23 -4.16 4.33
N LEU A 13 4.05 -3.97 5.37
CA LEU A 13 5.23 -3.09 5.32
C LEU A 13 6.26 -3.58 4.30
N GLU A 14 6.52 -4.88 4.20
CA GLU A 14 7.41 -5.44 3.18
C GLU A 14 6.93 -5.10 1.76
N HIS A 15 5.64 -5.26 1.51
CA HIS A 15 5.06 -4.93 0.21
C HIS A 15 5.14 -3.43 -0.10
N LEU A 16 4.86 -2.55 0.87
CA LEU A 16 5.00 -1.11 0.70
C LEU A 16 6.46 -0.68 0.49
N GLY A 17 7.42 -1.33 1.15
CA GLY A 17 8.85 -1.10 0.91
C GLY A 17 9.27 -1.36 -0.54
N VAL A 18 8.74 -2.42 -1.16
CA VAL A 18 8.97 -2.68 -2.60
C VAL A 18 8.33 -1.60 -3.47
N VAL A 19 7.12 -1.14 -3.14
CA VAL A 19 6.48 -0.02 -3.85
C VAL A 19 7.35 1.22 -3.76
N ARG A 20 7.86 1.57 -2.57
CA ARG A 20 8.73 2.73 -2.36
C ARG A 20 10.00 2.66 -3.20
N SER A 21 10.65 1.50 -3.24
CA SER A 21 11.84 1.28 -4.08
C SER A 21 11.58 1.58 -5.56
N HIS A 22 10.40 1.23 -6.08
CA HIS A 22 9.99 1.56 -7.44
C HIS A 22 9.65 3.04 -7.65
N LEU A 23 9.22 3.75 -6.61
CA LEU A 23 8.94 5.19 -6.66
C LEU A 23 10.24 6.01 -6.65
N ASP A 24 11.23 5.60 -5.85
CA ASP A 24 12.52 6.30 -5.71
C ASP A 24 13.37 6.20 -6.98
N HIS A 25 13.17 5.14 -7.78
CA HIS A 25 13.89 4.91 -9.03
C HIS A 25 12.92 5.09 -10.20
N VAL A 26 12.87 6.27 -10.82
CA VAL A 26 12.09 6.48 -12.06
C VAL A 26 12.63 5.53 -13.13
N PRO A 27 11.91 4.44 -13.45
CA PRO A 27 12.49 3.40 -14.29
C PRO A 27 12.37 3.80 -15.75
N THR A 28 13.38 3.47 -16.54
CA THR A 28 13.35 3.51 -18.01
C THR A 28 12.21 2.67 -18.60
N GLN A 29 11.57 1.82 -17.78
CA GLN A 29 10.40 0.99 -18.10
C GLN A 29 9.24 1.27 -17.14
N ALA A 30 8.68 2.49 -17.21
CA ALA A 30 7.62 2.95 -16.31
C ALA A 30 6.36 2.05 -16.28
N GLY A 31 6.02 1.40 -17.40
CA GLY A 31 4.89 0.46 -17.46
C GLY A 31 5.09 -0.80 -16.61
N LEU A 32 6.26 -1.45 -16.72
CA LEU A 32 6.58 -2.64 -15.91
C LEU A 32 6.64 -2.31 -14.41
N ALA A 33 7.14 -1.12 -14.06
CA ALA A 33 7.16 -0.65 -12.69
C ALA A 33 5.75 -0.39 -12.15
N LEU A 34 4.84 0.16 -12.97
CA LEU A 34 3.46 0.37 -12.56
C LEU A 34 2.75 -0.96 -12.26
N ASP A 35 2.95 -2.00 -13.07
CA ASP A 35 2.37 -3.33 -12.82
C ASP A 35 2.90 -3.94 -11.51
N ALA A 36 4.21 -3.86 -11.28
CA ALA A 36 4.82 -4.32 -10.04
C ALA A 36 4.29 -3.57 -8.82
N VAL A 37 4.15 -2.24 -8.93
CA VAL A 37 3.56 -1.38 -7.91
C VAL A 37 2.11 -1.76 -7.62
N CYS A 38 1.28 -1.96 -8.65
CA CYS A 38 -0.12 -2.36 -8.50
C CYS A 38 -0.25 -3.72 -7.81
N MET A 39 0.59 -4.69 -8.17
CA MET A 39 0.62 -6.01 -7.56
C MET A 39 1.02 -5.93 -6.08
N ARG A 40 2.10 -5.21 -5.77
CA ARG A 40 2.60 -5.07 -4.39
C ARG A 40 1.62 -4.30 -3.51
N LEU A 41 1.03 -3.23 -4.00
CA LEU A 41 0.02 -2.49 -3.24
C LEU A 41 -1.23 -3.34 -2.98
N SER A 42 -1.68 -4.12 -3.97
CA SER A 42 -2.81 -5.03 -3.77
C SER A 42 -2.52 -6.02 -2.64
N ALA A 43 -1.32 -6.60 -2.62
CA ALA A 43 -0.90 -7.50 -1.55
C ALA A 43 -0.82 -6.80 -0.18
N ALA A 44 -0.32 -5.56 -0.11
CA ALA A 44 -0.30 -4.78 1.12
C ALA A 44 -1.73 -4.54 1.67
N ILE A 45 -2.66 -4.11 0.80
CA ILE A 45 -4.06 -3.88 1.16
C ILE A 45 -4.73 -5.18 1.61
N GLU A 46 -4.45 -6.31 0.97
CA GLU A 46 -4.95 -7.62 1.41
C GLU A 46 -4.46 -7.98 2.82
N SER A 47 -3.17 -7.75 3.11
CA SER A 47 -2.60 -7.98 4.44
C SER A 47 -3.25 -7.09 5.50
N ILE A 48 -3.45 -5.80 5.21
CA ILE A 48 -4.19 -4.87 6.09
C ILE A 48 -5.64 -5.35 6.29
N GLY A 49 -6.28 -5.88 5.25
CA GLY A 49 -7.64 -6.41 5.30
C GLY A 49 -7.81 -7.59 6.27
N ARG A 50 -6.72 -8.33 6.54
CA ARG A 50 -6.68 -9.46 7.51
C ARG A 50 -6.49 -9.02 8.96
N LEU A 51 -6.22 -7.74 9.21
CA LEU A 51 -6.11 -7.23 10.58
C LEU A 51 -7.49 -7.20 11.28
N PRO A 52 -7.52 -7.35 12.62
CA PRO A 52 -8.71 -7.08 13.41
C PRO A 52 -9.25 -5.67 13.14
N GLY A 53 -10.57 -5.50 13.16
CA GLY A 53 -11.23 -4.22 12.88
C GLY A 53 -10.60 -3.00 13.57
N PRO A 54 -10.39 -3.03 14.91
CA PRO A 54 -9.77 -1.92 15.62
C PRO A 54 -8.35 -1.58 15.16
N MET A 55 -7.52 -2.59 14.86
CA MET A 55 -6.17 -2.38 14.35
C MET A 55 -6.18 -1.82 12.94
N ARG A 56 -7.05 -2.35 12.08
CA ARG A 56 -7.22 -1.87 10.70
C ARG A 56 -7.68 -0.41 10.68
N ASP A 57 -8.63 -0.06 11.54
CA ASP A 57 -9.13 1.31 11.64
C ASP A 57 -8.06 2.26 12.18
N ALA A 58 -7.21 1.81 13.12
CA ALA A 58 -6.05 2.59 13.57
C ALA A 58 -5.06 2.82 12.42
N VAL A 59 -4.63 1.76 11.73
CA VAL A 59 -3.71 1.81 10.59
C VAL A 59 -4.22 2.75 9.50
N CYS A 60 -5.51 2.69 9.19
CA CYS A 60 -6.11 3.48 8.13
C CYS A 60 -6.72 4.80 8.61
N SER A 61 -6.55 5.18 9.89
CA SER A 61 -7.18 6.36 10.49
C SER A 61 -8.70 6.44 10.24
N GLY A 62 -9.40 5.31 10.35
CA GLY A 62 -10.83 5.16 10.07
C GLY A 62 -11.22 5.25 8.59
N LYS A 63 -10.25 5.35 7.67
CA LYS A 63 -10.47 5.51 6.21
C LYS A 63 -10.18 4.23 5.44
N TRP A 64 -10.50 3.07 6.01
CA TRP A 64 -10.25 1.77 5.38
C TRP A 64 -10.84 1.67 3.96
N ASP A 65 -12.07 2.13 3.74
CA ASP A 65 -12.69 2.12 2.42
C ASP A 65 -11.93 2.97 1.39
N ARG A 66 -11.31 4.07 1.83
CA ARG A 66 -10.45 4.90 0.98
C ARG A 66 -9.16 4.15 0.62
N ALA A 67 -8.53 3.48 1.60
CA ALA A 67 -7.33 2.67 1.37
C ALA A 67 -7.63 1.51 0.41
N ARG A 68 -8.76 0.80 0.59
CA ARG A 68 -9.21 -0.23 -0.34
C ARG A 68 -9.52 0.33 -1.74
N GLY A 69 -10.09 1.54 -1.80
CA GLY A 69 -10.35 2.25 -3.04
C GLY A 69 -9.09 2.69 -3.80
N LEU A 70 -7.94 2.82 -3.14
CA LEU A 70 -6.66 3.13 -3.79
C LEU A 70 -6.28 2.05 -4.82
N ARG A 71 -6.48 0.77 -4.48
CA ARG A 71 -6.30 -0.36 -5.40
C ARG A 71 -7.17 -0.23 -6.64
N ASN A 72 -8.44 0.12 -6.46
CA ASN A 72 -9.38 0.26 -7.58
C ASN A 72 -9.02 1.47 -8.47
N ARG A 73 -8.55 2.57 -7.87
CA ARG A 73 -8.05 3.73 -8.61
C ARG A 73 -6.80 3.39 -9.41
N LEU A 74 -5.91 2.54 -8.89
CA LEU A 74 -4.71 2.12 -9.59
C LEU A 74 -4.99 1.19 -10.78
N VAL A 75 -5.89 0.24 -10.59
CA VAL A 75 -6.26 -0.73 -11.64
C VAL A 75 -7.09 -0.10 -12.76
N HIS A 76 -7.97 0.86 -12.46
CA HIS A 76 -8.93 1.40 -13.44
C HIS A 76 -8.73 2.87 -13.79
N GLY A 77 -8.18 3.66 -12.88
CA GLY A 77 -8.18 5.13 -12.98
C GLY A 77 -7.04 5.72 -13.79
N TYR A 78 -6.05 4.91 -14.18
CA TYR A 78 -4.82 5.41 -14.80
C TYR A 78 -4.46 4.77 -16.15
N GLU A 79 -5.38 4.01 -16.76
CA GLU A 79 -5.18 3.52 -18.14
C GLU A 79 -4.95 4.66 -19.15
N SER A 80 -5.42 5.87 -18.83
CA SER A 80 -5.28 7.08 -19.66
C SER A 80 -4.35 8.14 -19.08
N VAL A 81 -3.62 7.84 -18.00
CA VAL A 81 -2.73 8.78 -17.30
C VAL A 81 -1.27 8.36 -17.45
N GLU A 82 -0.39 9.32 -17.67
CA GLU A 82 1.05 9.06 -17.77
C GLU A 82 1.56 8.35 -16.50
N PRO A 83 2.23 7.18 -16.62
CA PRO A 83 2.65 6.37 -15.47
C PRO A 83 3.42 7.15 -14.40
N ALA A 84 4.23 8.13 -14.78
CA ALA A 84 4.97 8.97 -13.85
C ALA A 84 4.06 9.84 -12.95
N GLU A 85 2.90 10.28 -13.44
CA GLU A 85 1.92 11.02 -12.64
C GLU A 85 1.20 10.11 -11.64
N VAL A 86 0.91 8.88 -12.06
CA VAL A 86 0.33 7.83 -11.20
C VAL A 86 1.24 7.55 -10.01
N LEU A 87 2.53 7.34 -10.28
CA LEU A 87 3.54 7.06 -9.27
C LEU A 87 3.66 8.23 -8.27
N ARG A 88 3.69 9.49 -8.74
CA ARG A 88 3.68 10.67 -7.87
C ARG A 88 2.41 10.82 -7.04
N ALA A 89 1.25 10.44 -7.57
CA ALA A 89 0.00 10.46 -6.82
C ALA A 89 -0.03 9.38 -5.74
N LEU A 90 0.51 8.20 -6.07
CA LEU A 90 0.59 7.08 -5.15
C LEU A 90 1.47 7.41 -3.94
N GLU A 91 2.65 7.99 -4.17
CA GLU A 91 3.58 8.41 -3.10
C GLU A 91 2.87 9.16 -1.96
N ARG A 92 2.00 10.12 -2.28
CA ARG A 92 1.24 10.90 -1.29
C ARG A 92 0.22 10.10 -0.50
N GLU A 93 -0.34 9.05 -1.10
CA GLU A 93 -1.33 8.18 -0.46
C GLU A 93 -0.68 7.06 0.37
N LEU A 94 0.60 6.72 0.13
CA LEU A 94 1.34 5.70 0.88
C LEU A 94 1.79 6.18 2.26
N ASP A 95 2.28 7.41 2.34
CA ASP A 95 2.79 8.01 3.57
C ASP A 95 1.90 7.81 4.81
N PRO A 96 0.58 8.10 4.78
CA PRO A 96 -0.29 7.87 5.93
C PRO A 96 -0.49 6.39 6.25
N LEU A 97 -0.42 5.51 5.24
CA LEU A 97 -0.60 4.07 5.41
C LEU A 97 0.62 3.43 6.08
N GLU A 98 1.82 3.79 5.63
CA GLU A 98 3.09 3.32 6.23
C GLU A 98 3.21 3.77 7.68
N ARG A 99 2.87 5.03 7.98
CA ARG A 99 2.85 5.53 9.36
C ARG A 99 1.92 4.70 10.25
N GLY A 100 0.68 4.48 9.83
CA GLY A 100 -0.27 3.70 10.61
C GLY A 100 0.17 2.25 10.83
N LEU A 101 0.84 1.65 9.85
CA LEU A 101 1.43 0.31 9.99
C LEU A 101 2.60 0.29 10.98
N HIS A 102 3.50 1.27 10.94
CA HIS A 102 4.60 1.38 11.89
C HIS A 102 4.12 1.58 13.33
N ASP A 103 3.08 2.40 13.53
CA ASP A 103 2.45 2.59 14.84
C ASP A 103 1.83 1.27 15.35
N ALA A 104 1.20 0.50 14.45
CA ALA A 104 0.61 -0.80 14.79
C ALA A 104 1.65 -1.90 15.06
N ALA A 105 2.86 -1.79 14.50
CA ALA A 105 3.98 -2.70 14.76
C ALA A 105 4.64 -2.44 16.12
N THR A 106 4.48 -1.23 16.67
CA THR A 106 5.10 -0.79 17.92
C THR A 106 4.03 -0.36 18.93
N PRO A 107 3.16 -1.27 19.40
CA PRO A 107 2.13 -0.92 20.37
C PRO A 107 2.81 -0.46 21.68
N SER A 108 2.54 0.79 22.09
CA SER A 108 2.95 1.32 23.40
C SER A 108 2.29 0.57 24.56
#